data_AF-A0A7S2FM67-F1
#
_entry.id   AF-A0A7S2FM67-F1
#
_cell.length_a   1.000
_cell.length_b   1.000
_cell.length_c   1.000
_cell.angle_alpha   90.00
_cell.angle_beta   90.00
_cell.angle_gamma   90.00
#
_symmetry.space_group_name_H-M   'P 1'
#
loop_
_entity.id
_entity.type
_entity.pdbx_description
1 polymer ?
#
loop_
_entity_poly.entity_id
_entity_poly.type
_entity_poly.pdbx_seq_one_letter_code
_entity_poly.pdbx_strand_id
1 'polypeptide(L)'
;GRHSRRTMRFSLVAILAAAFAAPSSAFVQHNNLALAKLATGRHADRAQPMMDVKVMAGDGEPMESLLRRFKREVNKSGHLMELRHRRYFEDSQDVKKRKIKEARRRKKAMRMAARKGRRF
;
A
#
# COMPACT_ATOMS: atom_id res chain seq x y z
N GLY A 1 58.20 11.52 -45.59
CA GLY A 1 58.01 12.84 -44.93
C GLY A 1 56.57 12.94 -44.49
N ARG A 2 56.26 13.13 -43.20
CA ARG A 2 56.10 14.45 -42.54
C ARG A 2 55.12 15.35 -43.33
N HIS A 3 53.83 15.36 -43.01
CA HIS A 3 53.18 16.24 -42.02
C HIS A 3 53.57 17.72 -42.13
N SER A 4 52.65 18.56 -42.63
CA SER A 4 52.36 19.92 -42.15
C SER A 4 51.10 20.42 -42.88
N ARG A 5 49.89 20.41 -42.29
CA ARG A 5 49.31 21.27 -41.23
C ARG A 5 48.78 22.62 -41.74
N ARG A 6 47.59 22.93 -41.21
CA ARG A 6 46.86 24.23 -41.13
C ARG A 6 46.00 24.54 -42.36
N THR A 7 44.74 24.91 -42.27
CA THR A 7 43.83 25.36 -41.19
C THR A 7 42.42 25.28 -41.81
N MET A 8 41.35 24.97 -41.07
CA MET A 8 40.41 26.00 -40.63
C MET A 8 39.47 25.42 -39.57
N ARG A 9 39.23 26.25 -38.57
CA ARG A 9 38.53 26.00 -37.32
C ARG A 9 37.02 25.90 -37.58
N PHE A 10 36.42 24.71 -37.46
CA PHE A 10 34.97 24.59 -37.37
C PHE A 10 34.54 24.75 -35.91
N SER A 11 33.98 25.93 -35.67
CA SER A 11 33.44 26.42 -34.41
C SER A 11 32.46 25.43 -33.76
N LEU A 12 32.65 25.19 -32.45
CA LEU A 12 31.80 24.40 -31.54
C LEU A 12 30.35 24.93 -31.40
N VAL A 13 29.95 25.95 -32.15
CA VAL A 13 28.59 26.52 -32.12
C VAL A 13 27.60 25.68 -32.94
N ALA A 14 28.06 24.84 -33.87
CA ALA A 14 27.18 24.06 -34.74
C ALA A 14 26.55 22.80 -34.10
N ILE A 15 26.94 22.41 -32.88
CA ILE A 15 26.41 21.22 -32.21
C ILE A 15 25.32 21.56 -31.16
N LEU A 16 25.09 22.85 -30.85
CA LEU A 16 24.15 23.26 -29.79
C LEU A 16 22.73 23.64 -30.28
N ALA A 17 22.41 23.49 -31.57
CA ALA A 17 21.15 24.00 -32.15
C ALA A 17 20.13 22.91 -32.53
N ALA A 18 20.09 21.78 -31.82
CA ALA A 18 19.17 20.67 -32.12
C ALA A 18 18.42 20.11 -30.89
N ALA A 19 18.13 20.94 -29.88
CA ALA A 19 17.47 20.49 -28.65
C ALA A 19 16.38 21.44 -28.11
N PHE A 20 15.66 22.18 -28.97
CA PHE A 20 14.44 22.85 -28.52
C PHE A 20 13.44 23.13 -29.66
N ALA A 21 12.66 22.11 -30.03
CA ALA A 21 11.43 22.30 -30.80
C ALA A 21 10.52 21.08 -30.62
N ALA A 22 9.80 21.01 -29.51
CA ALA A 22 8.63 20.12 -29.37
C ALA A 22 7.38 21.02 -29.26
N PRO A 23 6.36 20.85 -30.11
CA PRO A 23 5.11 21.59 -29.99
C PRO A 23 4.34 21.11 -28.76
N SER A 24 4.12 22.02 -27.81
CA SER A 24 3.21 21.82 -26.68
C SER A 24 1.77 22.00 -27.15
N SER A 25 1.17 20.94 -27.69
CA SER A 25 -0.28 20.85 -27.93
C SER A 25 -0.83 19.59 -27.27
N ALA A 26 -0.96 19.65 -25.94
CA ALA A 26 -1.74 18.66 -25.19
C ALA A 26 -2.52 19.34 -24.06
N PHE A 27 -3.03 20.54 -24.35
CA PHE A 27 -4.07 21.18 -23.56
C PHE A 27 -5.38 21.02 -24.32
N VAL A 28 -6.39 20.49 -23.64
CA VAL A 28 -7.79 20.36 -24.06
C VAL A 28 -8.17 19.08 -24.83
N GLN A 29 -8.40 17.99 -24.08
CA GLN A 29 -9.45 17.05 -24.43
C GLN A 29 -10.55 17.13 -23.36
N HIS A 30 -11.67 17.72 -23.75
CA HIS A 30 -12.89 17.77 -22.97
C HIS A 30 -13.42 16.35 -22.77
N ASN A 31 -13.33 15.83 -21.54
CA ASN A 31 -13.99 14.57 -21.19
C ASN A 31 -15.20 14.88 -20.32
N ASN A 32 -16.36 14.98 -20.98
CA ASN A 32 -17.69 14.86 -20.38
C ASN A 32 -17.97 13.41 -19.94
N LEU A 33 -17.04 12.81 -19.19
CA LEU A 33 -17.18 11.46 -18.62
C LEU A 33 -17.02 11.48 -17.10
N ALA A 34 -17.38 12.60 -16.47
CA ALA A 34 -17.39 12.77 -15.02
C ALA A 34 -18.81 12.75 -14.42
N LEU A 35 -19.87 12.61 -15.23
CA LEU A 35 -21.25 12.66 -14.77
C LEU A 35 -21.92 11.27 -14.65
N ALA A 36 -21.45 10.26 -15.39
CA ALA A 36 -22.07 8.92 -15.41
C ALA A 36 -21.69 8.03 -14.21
N LYS A 37 -20.64 8.39 -13.43
CA LYS A 37 -20.22 7.62 -12.24
C LYS A 37 -20.95 8.00 -10.95
N LEU A 38 -21.99 8.84 -11.03
CA LEU A 38 -22.85 9.22 -9.91
C LEU A 38 -24.13 8.36 -9.80
N ALA A 39 -24.35 7.43 -10.75
CA ALA A 39 -25.63 6.72 -10.89
C ALA A 39 -25.62 5.24 -10.45
N THR A 40 -24.58 4.77 -9.76
CA THR A 40 -24.60 3.45 -9.10
C THR A 40 -24.61 3.61 -7.58
N GLY A 41 -25.81 3.58 -7.01
CA GLY A 41 -26.03 2.97 -5.69
C GLY A 41 -25.67 3.80 -4.46
N ARG A 42 -26.69 4.47 -3.95
CA ARG A 42 -26.81 5.12 -2.63
C ARG A 42 -26.41 4.23 -1.43
N HIS A 43 -25.10 4.08 -1.16
CA HIS A 43 -24.57 3.57 0.12
C HIS A 43 -23.27 4.26 0.57
N ALA A 44 -23.02 5.51 0.16
CA ALA A 44 -21.72 6.17 0.33
C ALA A 44 -21.59 7.13 1.53
N ASP A 45 -22.59 7.22 2.42
CA ASP A 45 -22.59 8.21 3.52
C ASP A 45 -22.85 7.63 4.92
N ARG A 46 -22.83 6.31 5.08
CA ARG A 46 -22.70 5.74 6.42
C ARG A 46 -21.21 5.75 6.73
N ALA A 47 -20.81 6.52 7.74
CA ALA A 47 -19.54 6.35 8.43
C ALA A 47 -19.38 4.85 8.74
N GLN A 48 -18.72 4.11 7.85
CA GLN A 48 -18.49 2.71 8.07
C GLN A 48 -17.57 2.64 9.28
N PRO A 49 -17.87 1.81 10.29
CA PRO A 49 -16.91 1.57 11.35
C PRO A 49 -15.63 1.12 10.64
N MET A 50 -14.51 1.80 10.89
CA MET A 50 -13.26 1.60 10.14
C MET A 50 -12.74 0.15 10.17
N MET A 51 -13.40 -0.74 10.91
CA MET A 51 -12.94 -2.02 11.41
C MET A 51 -14.18 -2.93 11.62
N ASP A 52 -14.54 -3.76 10.61
CA ASP A 52 -15.65 -4.73 10.67
C ASP A 52 -15.16 -6.18 10.53
N VAL A 53 -15.78 -7.11 11.27
CA VAL A 53 -15.50 -8.55 11.25
C VAL A 53 -16.78 -9.31 10.97
N LYS A 54 -16.84 -9.93 9.79
CA LYS A 54 -18.00 -10.71 9.34
C LYS A 54 -17.68 -12.20 9.26
N VAL A 55 -18.51 -13.04 9.87
CA VAL A 55 -18.43 -14.51 9.78
C VAL A 55 -19.82 -15.04 9.46
N MET A 56 -19.94 -15.78 8.35
CA MET A 56 -21.20 -16.43 7.97
C MET A 56 -21.24 -17.86 8.53
N ALA A 57 -22.38 -18.23 9.12
CA ALA A 57 -22.64 -19.59 9.53
C ALA A 57 -22.80 -20.50 8.31
N GLY A 58 -22.29 -21.74 8.42
CA GLY A 58 -22.60 -22.78 7.44
C GLY A 58 -23.83 -23.56 7.86
N ASP A 59 -24.52 -24.17 6.89
CA ASP A 59 -25.70 -24.98 7.15
C ASP A 59 -25.32 -26.20 8.02
N GLY A 60 -25.98 -26.34 9.17
CA GLY A 60 -25.74 -27.45 10.11
C GLY A 60 -24.48 -27.33 11.00
N GLU A 61 -23.78 -26.19 11.01
CA GLU A 61 -22.63 -26.01 11.91
C GLU A 61 -23.08 -25.85 13.38
N PRO A 62 -22.45 -26.56 14.34
CA PRO A 62 -22.71 -26.34 15.75
C PRO A 62 -22.27 -24.92 16.16
N MET A 63 -23.09 -24.25 16.98
CA MET A 63 -22.88 -22.88 17.45
C MET A 63 -21.46 -22.64 18.01
N GLU A 64 -20.89 -23.63 18.72
CA GLU A 64 -19.55 -23.49 19.30
C GLU A 64 -18.45 -23.36 18.23
N SER A 65 -18.59 -24.07 17.10
CA SER A 65 -17.64 -23.96 15.99
C SER A 65 -17.71 -22.58 15.34
N LEU A 66 -18.91 -22.03 15.14
CA LEU A 66 -19.11 -20.68 14.63
C LEU A 66 -18.44 -19.64 15.56
N LEU A 67 -18.64 -19.78 16.87
CA LEU A 67 -18.02 -18.90 17.87
C LEU A 67 -16.49 -19.00 17.85
N ARG A 68 -15.93 -20.20 17.66
CA ARG A 68 -14.48 -20.40 17.52
C ARG A 68 -13.94 -19.74 16.24
N ARG A 69 -14.69 -19.74 15.14
CA ARG A 69 -14.32 -19.03 13.90
C ARG A 69 -14.40 -17.52 14.09
N PHE A 70 -15.49 -17.02 14.67
CA PHE A 70 -15.64 -15.62 15.02
C PHE A 70 -14.50 -15.10 15.90
N LYS A 71 -14.19 -15.79 17.01
CA LYS A 71 -13.06 -15.42 17.87
C LYS A 71 -11.73 -15.37 17.12
N ARG A 72 -11.50 -16.29 16.17
CA ARG A 72 -10.30 -16.28 15.33
C ARG A 72 -10.27 -15.08 14.38
N GLU A 73 -11.37 -14.76 13.72
CA GLU A 73 -11.43 -13.59 12.82
C GLU A 73 -11.29 -12.27 13.59
N VAL A 74 -11.92 -12.14 14.77
CA VAL A 74 -11.69 -10.99 15.67
C VAL A 74 -10.21 -10.92 16.10
N ASN A 75 -9.64 -12.07 16.49
CA ASN A 75 -8.21 -12.36 16.62
C ASN A 75 -7.34 -11.71 15.54
N LYS A 76 -7.64 -12.09 14.31
CA LYS A 76 -6.88 -11.83 13.11
C LYS A 76 -7.04 -10.39 12.61
N SER A 77 -8.21 -9.81 12.81
CA SER A 77 -8.56 -8.44 12.45
C SER A 77 -7.65 -7.39 13.12
N GLY A 78 -7.07 -7.72 14.27
CA GLY A 78 -6.17 -6.83 15.01
C GLY A 78 -6.87 -5.64 15.69
N HIS A 79 -8.20 -5.52 15.61
CA HIS A 79 -8.96 -4.36 16.11
C HIS A 79 -8.71 -4.09 17.60
N LEU A 80 -8.70 -5.15 18.42
CA LEU A 80 -8.43 -5.04 19.85
C LEU A 80 -6.99 -4.58 20.14
N MET A 81 -6.02 -4.90 19.27
CA MET A 81 -4.64 -4.43 19.46
C MET A 81 -4.56 -2.93 19.15
N GLU A 82 -5.17 -2.53 18.05
CA GLU A 82 -5.20 -1.14 17.61
C GLU A 82 -5.89 -0.23 18.63
N LEU A 83 -7.05 -0.63 19.15
CA LEU A 83 -7.76 0.11 20.19
C LEU A 83 -6.91 0.27 21.46
N ARG A 84 -6.08 -0.71 21.81
CA ARG A 84 -5.17 -0.58 22.96
C ARG A 84 -4.03 0.38 22.69
N HIS A 85 -3.47 0.40 21.48
CA HIS A 85 -2.42 1.36 21.11
C HIS A 85 -2.96 2.79 21.01
N ARG A 86 -4.22 2.95 20.59
CA ARG A 86 -4.88 4.27 20.49
C ARG A 86 -5.43 4.79 21.82
N ARG A 87 -5.43 3.97 22.89
CA ARG A 87 -6.00 4.36 24.20
C ARG A 87 -5.26 5.55 24.82
N TYR A 88 -3.95 5.63 24.63
CA TYR A 88 -3.11 6.70 25.13
C TYR A 88 -2.24 7.25 24.00
N PHE A 89 -1.83 8.50 24.11
CA PHE A 89 -0.86 9.08 23.20
C PHE A 89 0.50 8.37 23.39
N GLU A 90 1.13 8.00 22.28
CA GLU A 90 2.48 7.45 22.25
C GLU A 90 3.41 8.43 21.53
N ASP A 91 4.54 8.74 22.15
CA ASP A 91 5.60 9.52 21.49
C ASP A 91 6.17 8.77 20.28
N SER A 92 6.72 9.52 19.34
CA SER A 92 7.30 8.95 18.10
C SER A 92 8.36 7.87 18.35
N GLN A 93 9.12 7.99 19.44
CA GLN A 93 10.11 7.00 19.85
C GLN A 93 9.47 5.72 20.40
N ASP A 94 8.40 5.85 21.18
CA ASP A 94 7.70 4.70 21.76
C ASP A 94 6.91 3.94 20.69
N VAL A 95 6.34 4.66 19.72
CA VAL A 95 5.77 4.05 18.50
C VAL A 95 6.82 3.21 17.77
N LYS A 96 8.06 3.72 17.60
CA LYS A 96 9.16 2.98 16.96
C LYS A 96 9.54 1.73 17.76
N LYS A 97 9.75 1.87 19.08
CA LYS A 97 10.07 0.75 19.97
C LYS A 97 8.99 -0.33 19.93
N ARG A 98 7.72 0.06 19.97
CA ARG A 98 6.57 -0.85 19.89
C ARG A 98 6.54 -1.60 18.57
N LYS A 99 6.65 -0.90 17.43
CA LYS A 99 6.68 -1.52 16.09
C LYS A 99 7.81 -2.55 15.96
N ILE A 100 9.02 -2.24 16.46
CA ILE A 100 10.16 -3.17 16.46
C ILE A 100 9.85 -4.41 17.31
N LYS A 101 9.29 -4.22 18.51
CA LYS A 101 8.92 -5.31 19.42
C LYS A 101 7.84 -6.21 18.82
N GLU A 102 6.82 -5.64 18.20
CA GLU A 102 5.75 -6.36 17.50
C GLU A 102 6.28 -7.16 16.31
N ALA A 103 7.13 -6.54 15.47
CA ALA A 103 7.77 -7.22 14.35
C ALA A 103 8.61 -8.42 14.79
N ARG A 104 9.39 -8.25 15.88
CA ARG A 104 10.19 -9.33 16.47
C ARG A 104 9.31 -10.46 16.99
N ARG A 105 8.21 -10.13 17.69
CA ARG A 105 7.23 -11.13 18.17
C ARG A 105 6.59 -11.89 17.02
N ARG A 106 6.17 -11.20 15.95
CA ARG A 106 5.58 -11.81 14.74
C ARG A 106 6.57 -12.76 14.04
N LYS A 107 7.83 -12.33 13.87
CA LYS A 107 8.88 -13.18 13.29
C LYS A 107 9.15 -14.43 14.14
N LYS A 108 9.18 -14.30 15.47
CA LYS A 108 9.32 -15.45 16.39
C LYS A 108 8.14 -16.42 16.25
N ALA A 109 6.91 -15.92 16.23
CA ALA A 109 5.71 -16.74 16.05
C ALA A 109 5.73 -17.51 14.72
N MET A 110 6.09 -16.85 13.62
CA MET A 110 6.21 -17.49 12.30
C MET A 110 7.26 -18.61 12.29
N ARG A 111 8.43 -18.37 12.91
CA ARG A 111 9.47 -19.41 13.04
C ARG A 111 8.99 -20.62 13.85
N MET A 112 8.24 -20.39 14.93
CA MET A 112 7.69 -21.47 15.75
C MET A 112 6.60 -22.26 15.01
N ALA A 113 5.73 -21.58 14.26
CA ALA A 113 4.72 -22.22 13.42
C ALA A 113 5.36 -23.11 12.34
N ALA A 114 6.38 -22.60 11.63
CA ALA A 114 7.13 -23.36 10.64
C ALA A 114 7.84 -24.58 11.25
N ARG A 115 8.33 -24.48 12.50
CA ARG A 115 8.89 -25.64 13.22
C ARG A 115 7.82 -26.68 13.55
N LYS A 116 6.62 -26.28 13.96
CA LYS A 116 5.53 -27.20 14.31
C LYS A 116 5.06 -28.00 13.10
N GLY A 117 4.99 -27.38 11.92
CA GLY A 117 4.62 -28.07 10.67
C GLY A 117 5.66 -29.06 10.14
N ARG A 118 6.90 -29.06 10.66
CA ARG A 118 7.97 -30.01 10.28
C ARG A 118 8.08 -31.22 11.23
N ARG A 119 7.24 -31.29 12.27
CA ARG A 119 7.27 -32.35 13.29
C ARG A 119 6.26 -33.46 13.04
N PHE A 120 5.59 -33.41 11.90
CA PHE A 120 4.64 -34.40 11.39
C PHE A 120 4.96 -34.63 9.92
#